data_AF-A0A429BGK3-F1
#
_entry.id   AF-A0A429BGK3-F1
#
_cell.length_a   1.000
_cell.length_b   1.000
_cell.length_c   1.000
_cell.angle_alpha   90.00
_cell.angle_beta   90.00
_cell.angle_gamma   90.00
#
_symmetry.space_group_name_H-M   'P 1'
#
loop_
_entity.id
_entity.type
_entity.pdbx_description
1 polymer ?
#
loop_
_entity_poly.entity_id
_entity_poly.type
_entity_poly.pdbx_seq_one_letter_code
_entity_poly.pdbx_strand_id
1 'polypeptide(L)'
;MNKLQKLATLSVLPIAAALVSLPAQAAARPGCPVPTKAEVKRSSDSKIDKPPRGAAALKGVRAGHVPKGFTYGQVVVNKHDGITEYGYQWMDDRDDVDRRHRSLWIRVVCWPKASTLAQLKNAPFDIGTFSGDTKTVKIGGRQVLTQEGDGALGHGRYAGWVERKGVVVTVMASQPLVPELAKIIKGITL
;
A
#
# COMPACT_ATOMS: atom_id res chain seq x y z
N MET A 1 -38.69 2.12 87.05
CA MET A 1 -39.54 1.21 86.24
C MET A 1 -39.57 1.72 84.81
N ASN A 2 -39.12 0.89 83.86
CA ASN A 2 -39.46 0.82 82.43
C ASN A 2 -39.35 2.08 81.53
N LYS A 3 -38.96 2.02 80.25
CA LYS A 3 -38.19 1.11 79.38
C LYS A 3 -38.35 1.72 77.96
N LEU A 4 -37.32 1.58 77.10
CA LEU A 4 -37.38 1.55 75.62
C LEU A 4 -37.56 2.93 74.92
N GLN A 5 -36.98 3.28 73.76
CA GLN A 5 -36.09 2.61 72.79
C GLN A 5 -35.78 3.56 71.60
N LYS A 6 -34.74 3.23 70.82
CA LYS A 6 -34.54 3.48 69.36
C LYS A 6 -34.13 4.92 68.95
N LEU A 7 -33.29 5.19 67.95
CA LEU A 7 -32.64 4.42 66.87
C LEU A 7 -31.49 5.27 66.29
N ALA A 8 -30.48 4.62 65.72
CA ALA A 8 -29.31 5.20 65.05
C ALA A 8 -29.64 5.77 63.65
N THR A 9 -28.87 6.76 63.19
CA THR A 9 -28.61 7.01 61.76
C THR A 9 -27.23 7.65 61.56
N LEU A 10 -26.26 6.85 61.12
CA LEU A 10 -24.97 7.32 60.60
C LEU A 10 -25.14 7.63 59.12
N SER A 11 -25.02 8.90 58.75
CA SER A 11 -25.06 9.37 57.37
C SER A 11 -23.69 9.15 56.72
N VAL A 12 -23.54 8.11 55.89
CA VAL A 12 -22.40 7.93 54.99
C VAL A 12 -22.84 8.37 53.60
N LEU A 13 -22.31 9.49 53.12
CA LEU A 13 -22.45 9.90 51.72
C LEU A 13 -21.25 9.35 50.92
N PRO A 14 -21.49 8.67 49.77
CA PRO A 14 -20.41 8.21 48.90
C PRO A 14 -19.91 9.37 48.02
N ILE A 15 -18.59 9.57 48.01
CA ILE A 15 -17.93 10.43 47.02
C ILE A 15 -17.95 9.66 45.69
N ALA A 16 -18.85 10.04 44.79
CA ALA A 16 -18.88 9.54 43.43
C ALA A 16 -17.65 10.06 42.66
N ALA A 17 -16.68 9.17 42.42
CA ALA A 17 -15.56 9.43 41.54
C ALA A 17 -16.08 9.53 40.09
N ALA A 18 -16.17 10.75 39.57
CA ALA A 18 -16.42 10.98 38.15
C ALA A 18 -15.18 10.54 37.35
N LEU A 19 -15.19 9.30 36.85
CA LEU A 19 -14.25 8.84 35.85
C LEU A 19 -14.56 9.58 34.54
N VAL A 20 -13.76 10.60 34.24
CA VAL A 20 -13.72 11.24 32.93
C VAL A 20 -13.18 10.21 31.94
N SER A 21 -14.08 9.50 31.26
CA SER A 21 -13.74 8.67 30.11
C SER A 21 -13.40 9.58 28.94
N LEU A 22 -12.10 9.80 28.71
CA LEU A 22 -11.60 10.31 27.43
C LEU A 22 -11.99 9.31 26.34
N PRO A 23 -12.69 9.71 25.25
CA PRO A 23 -12.86 8.83 24.12
C PRO A 23 -11.51 8.76 23.42
N ALA A 24 -10.70 7.75 23.76
CA ALA A 24 -9.59 7.32 22.94
C ALA A 24 -10.14 6.61 21.69
N GLN A 25 -10.77 7.37 20.80
CA GLN A 25 -11.04 6.95 19.42
C GLN A 25 -10.01 7.60 18.50
N ALA A 26 -8.74 7.31 18.79
CA ALA A 26 -7.79 7.16 17.71
C ALA A 26 -8.19 5.89 16.97
N ALA A 27 -9.09 6.01 15.99
CA ALA A 27 -9.30 4.97 15.00
C ALA A 27 -7.90 4.58 14.50
N ALA A 28 -7.44 3.40 14.91
CA ALA A 28 -6.16 2.87 14.50
C ALA A 28 -6.21 2.83 12.98
N ARG A 29 -5.54 3.78 12.33
CA ARG A 29 -5.41 3.80 10.87
C ARG A 29 -4.99 2.39 10.49
N PRO A 30 -5.68 1.72 9.54
CA PRO A 30 -5.32 0.37 9.18
C PRO A 30 -3.82 0.38 8.89
N GLY A 31 -3.12 -0.54 9.54
CA GLY A 31 -1.69 -0.75 9.36
C GLY A 31 -1.35 -0.87 7.88
N CYS A 32 -0.07 -0.92 7.54
CA CYS A 32 0.30 -1.23 6.18
C CYS A 32 -0.44 -2.50 5.74
N PRO A 33 -1.13 -2.52 4.59
CA PRO A 33 -1.82 -3.73 4.20
C PRO A 33 -0.77 -4.81 4.00
N VAL A 34 -1.04 -6.01 4.50
CA VAL A 34 -0.07 -7.12 4.57
C VAL A 34 -0.56 -8.21 3.62
N PRO A 35 0.32 -8.87 2.87
CA PRO A 35 -0.08 -9.99 2.02
C PRO A 35 -0.67 -11.11 2.87
N THR A 36 -1.76 -11.69 2.38
CA THR A 36 -2.38 -12.89 2.94
C THR A 36 -1.45 -14.10 2.80
N LYS A 37 -1.65 -15.13 3.62
CA LYS A 37 -0.92 -16.41 3.50
C LYS A 37 -1.01 -17.01 2.09
N ALA A 38 -2.16 -16.84 1.43
CA ALA A 38 -2.39 -17.31 0.07
C ALA A 38 -1.56 -16.53 -0.97
N GLU A 39 -1.40 -15.22 -0.80
CA GLU A 39 -0.53 -14.39 -1.66
C GLU A 39 0.94 -14.74 -1.46
N VAL A 40 1.38 -14.91 -0.21
CA VAL A 40 2.75 -15.37 0.09
C VAL A 40 3.03 -16.72 -0.55
N LYS A 41 2.14 -17.70 -0.37
CA LYS A 41 2.29 -19.02 -1.00
C LYS A 41 2.34 -18.92 -2.52
N ARG A 42 1.45 -18.13 -3.13
CA ARG A 42 1.41 -17.96 -4.59
C ARG A 42 2.68 -17.32 -5.15
N SER A 43 3.23 -16.33 -4.45
CA SER A 43 4.52 -15.75 -4.82
C SER A 43 5.65 -16.79 -4.71
N SER A 44 5.69 -17.56 -3.62
CA SER A 44 6.70 -18.61 -3.41
C SER A 44 6.60 -19.73 -4.44
N ASP A 45 5.39 -20.11 -4.85
CA ASP A 45 5.14 -21.13 -5.87
C ASP A 45 5.36 -20.57 -7.30
N SER A 46 5.76 -19.29 -7.46
CA SER A 46 5.87 -18.60 -8.75
C SER A 46 4.62 -18.76 -9.63
N LYS A 47 3.44 -18.68 -9.01
CA LYS A 47 2.18 -18.97 -9.70
C LYS A 47 1.81 -17.85 -10.66
N ILE A 48 1.71 -18.20 -11.94
CA ILE A 48 1.20 -17.34 -13.01
C ILE A 48 -0.33 -17.48 -13.09
N ASP A 49 -1.03 -16.36 -13.10
CA ASP A 49 -2.46 -16.27 -13.39
C ASP A 49 -2.67 -16.11 -14.91
N LYS A 50 -3.51 -16.98 -15.49
CA LYS A 50 -3.99 -16.89 -16.87
C LYS A 50 -5.49 -17.23 -16.88
N PRO A 51 -6.39 -16.26 -17.13
CA PRO A 51 -6.12 -14.83 -17.33
C PRO A 51 -5.62 -14.13 -16.05
N PRO A 52 -5.01 -12.94 -16.15
CA PRO A 52 -4.59 -12.17 -14.99
C PRO A 52 -5.79 -11.77 -14.12
N ARG A 53 -5.55 -11.58 -12.84
CA ARG A 53 -6.55 -11.06 -11.90
C ARG A 53 -6.80 -9.57 -12.18
N GLY A 54 -8.04 -9.12 -12.00
CA GLY A 54 -8.44 -7.75 -12.30
C GLY A 54 -8.15 -6.73 -11.19
N ALA A 55 -9.04 -5.75 -11.06
CA ALA A 55 -8.88 -4.59 -10.17
C ALA A 55 -8.61 -4.89 -8.69
N ALA A 56 -8.95 -6.08 -8.19
CA ALA A 56 -8.74 -6.48 -6.78
C ALA A 56 -7.70 -7.62 -6.66
N ALA A 57 -6.70 -7.64 -7.56
CA ALA A 57 -5.67 -8.67 -7.58
C ALA A 57 -4.82 -8.75 -6.31
N LEU A 58 -4.75 -7.64 -5.56
CA LEU A 58 -4.02 -7.50 -4.30
C LEU A 58 -4.96 -7.25 -3.13
N LYS A 59 -4.74 -7.96 -2.03
CA LYS A 59 -5.51 -7.70 -0.82
C LYS A 59 -5.18 -6.30 -0.28
N GLY A 60 -6.24 -5.53 -0.04
CA GLY A 60 -6.12 -4.16 0.49
C GLY A 60 -5.68 -3.14 -0.55
N VAL A 61 -5.64 -3.48 -1.83
CA VAL A 61 -5.36 -2.53 -2.91
C VAL A 61 -6.36 -2.74 -4.03
N ARG A 62 -7.04 -1.68 -4.44
CA ARG A 62 -7.88 -1.69 -5.63
C ARG A 62 -7.22 -0.88 -6.74
N ALA A 63 -6.98 -1.49 -7.88
CA ALA A 63 -6.59 -0.84 -9.12
C ALA A 63 -7.84 -0.53 -9.94
N GLY A 64 -8.43 0.65 -9.72
CA GLY A 64 -9.67 1.09 -10.39
C GLY A 64 -9.55 1.25 -11.91
N HIS A 65 -8.33 1.34 -12.44
CA HIS A 65 -8.04 1.32 -13.87
C HIS A 65 -6.90 0.35 -14.17
N VAL A 66 -7.23 -0.76 -14.81
CA VAL A 66 -6.27 -1.72 -15.38
C VAL A 66 -6.56 -1.76 -16.89
N PRO A 67 -5.64 -1.26 -17.73
CA PRO A 67 -5.81 -1.32 -19.19
C PRO A 67 -6.08 -2.75 -19.68
N LYS A 68 -6.91 -2.91 -20.71
CA LYS A 68 -7.22 -4.24 -21.29
C LYS A 68 -5.99 -4.81 -22.00
N GLY A 69 -5.91 -6.12 -22.21
CA GLY A 69 -4.94 -6.74 -23.12
C GLY A 69 -3.70 -7.37 -22.47
N PHE A 70 -3.74 -7.58 -21.16
CA PHE A 70 -2.77 -8.42 -20.46
C PHE A 70 -3.15 -9.90 -20.56
N THR A 71 -2.17 -10.78 -20.79
CA THR A 71 -2.39 -12.23 -20.91
C THR A 71 -2.07 -12.97 -19.62
N TYR A 72 -1.13 -12.45 -18.82
CA TYR A 72 -0.72 -13.08 -17.58
C TYR A 72 -0.53 -12.07 -16.45
N GLY A 73 -0.54 -12.60 -15.22
CA GLY A 73 -0.16 -11.82 -14.07
C GLY A 73 0.38 -12.68 -12.95
N GLN A 74 1.01 -12.03 -11.97
CA GLN A 74 1.61 -12.72 -10.84
C GLN A 74 1.62 -11.84 -9.60
N VAL A 75 1.47 -12.48 -8.45
CA VAL A 75 1.71 -11.85 -7.14
C VAL A 75 3.19 -11.98 -6.83
N VAL A 76 3.82 -10.89 -6.43
CA VAL A 76 5.20 -10.87 -5.93
C VAL A 76 5.17 -10.39 -4.48
N VAL A 77 5.81 -11.11 -3.58
CA VAL A 77 5.98 -10.76 -2.17
C VAL A 77 7.45 -10.90 -1.78
N ASN A 78 8.05 -9.80 -1.33
CA ASN A 78 9.43 -9.75 -0.84
C ASN A 78 9.48 -9.17 0.58
N LYS A 79 10.41 -9.67 1.38
CA LYS A 79 10.68 -9.18 2.74
C LYS A 79 12.19 -9.09 2.94
N HIS A 80 12.66 -7.89 3.19
CA HIS A 80 14.09 -7.58 3.35
C HIS A 80 14.22 -6.24 4.05
N ASP A 81 15.38 -5.95 4.66
CA ASP A 81 15.75 -4.62 5.17
C ASP A 81 14.71 -3.89 6.05
N GLY A 82 13.92 -4.67 6.81
CA GLY A 82 12.85 -4.14 7.66
C GLY A 82 11.63 -3.61 6.89
N ILE A 83 11.51 -3.95 5.61
CA ILE A 83 10.35 -3.65 4.77
C ILE A 83 9.65 -4.94 4.30
N THR A 84 8.38 -4.78 3.92
CA THR A 84 7.63 -5.81 3.19
C THR A 84 7.09 -5.18 1.92
N GLU A 85 7.51 -5.72 0.79
CA GLU A 85 6.98 -5.36 -0.52
C GLU A 85 6.02 -6.44 -0.97
N TYR A 86 4.86 -6.04 -1.47
CA TYR A 86 3.99 -6.97 -2.16
C TYR A 86 3.18 -6.26 -3.24
N GLY A 87 3.02 -6.93 -4.36
CA GLY A 87 2.48 -6.32 -5.55
C GLY A 87 1.98 -7.33 -6.55
N TYR A 88 1.29 -6.82 -7.55
CA TYR A 88 0.76 -7.62 -8.65
C TYR A 88 1.26 -7.04 -9.95
N GLN A 89 1.78 -7.92 -10.78
CA GLN A 89 2.29 -7.60 -12.09
C GLN A 89 1.32 -8.13 -13.14
N TRP A 90 0.94 -7.28 -14.09
CA TRP A 90 0.18 -7.61 -15.29
C TRP A 90 1.10 -7.50 -16.49
N MET A 91 1.08 -8.49 -17.37
CA MET A 91 1.96 -8.54 -18.53
C MET A 91 1.28 -9.19 -19.75
N ASP A 92 1.78 -8.92 -20.95
CA ASP A 92 1.39 -9.59 -22.21
C ASP A 92 2.54 -10.40 -22.82
N ASP A 93 2.26 -11.28 -23.78
CA ASP A 93 3.20 -12.32 -24.25
C ASP A 93 4.40 -11.82 -25.07
N ARG A 94 4.63 -10.51 -25.07
CA ARG A 94 5.72 -9.85 -25.81
C ARG A 94 6.95 -9.71 -24.91
N ASP A 95 8.13 -9.55 -25.50
CA ASP A 95 9.37 -9.26 -24.75
C ASP A 95 9.50 -7.77 -24.41
N ASP A 96 10.40 -7.43 -23.49
CA ASP A 96 10.64 -6.06 -23.02
C ASP A 96 11.28 -5.13 -24.07
N VAL A 97 11.78 -5.69 -25.18
CA VAL A 97 12.33 -4.95 -26.32
C VAL A 97 11.21 -4.49 -27.27
N ASP A 98 10.09 -5.23 -27.33
CA ASP A 98 8.92 -4.84 -28.11
C ASP A 98 8.31 -3.55 -27.55
N ARG A 99 8.29 -2.51 -28.37
CA ARG A 99 7.65 -1.22 -28.03
C ARG A 99 6.15 -1.34 -27.77
N ARG A 100 5.53 -2.46 -28.10
CA ARG A 100 4.13 -2.79 -27.82
C ARG A 100 3.96 -3.69 -26.60
N HIS A 101 5.03 -4.11 -25.93
CA HIS A 101 4.96 -4.89 -24.70
C HIS A 101 4.33 -4.10 -23.57
N ARG A 102 3.48 -4.77 -22.82
CA ARG A 102 2.67 -4.14 -21.78
C ARG A 102 2.94 -4.83 -20.47
N SER A 103 3.80 -4.22 -19.67
CA SER A 103 3.98 -4.55 -18.26
C SER A 103 3.42 -3.41 -17.39
N LEU A 104 2.61 -3.78 -16.39
CA LEU A 104 2.16 -2.91 -15.31
C LEU A 104 2.46 -3.62 -13.99
N TRP A 105 3.17 -2.95 -13.10
CA TRP A 105 3.41 -3.47 -11.75
C TRP A 105 2.97 -2.44 -10.72
N ILE A 106 2.05 -2.84 -9.86
CA ILE A 106 1.64 -2.04 -8.70
C ILE A 106 2.16 -2.76 -7.46
N ARG A 107 2.90 -2.04 -6.62
CA ARG A 107 3.43 -2.54 -5.35
C ARG A 107 3.01 -1.65 -4.20
N VAL A 108 2.74 -2.29 -3.07
CA VAL A 108 2.67 -1.63 -1.77
C VAL A 108 3.90 -2.03 -0.98
N VAL A 109 4.55 -1.03 -0.39
CA VAL A 109 5.71 -1.22 0.45
C VAL A 109 5.41 -0.73 1.86
N CYS A 110 5.45 -1.67 2.79
CA CYS A 110 5.38 -1.42 4.22
C CYS A 110 6.75 -1.01 4.73
N TRP A 111 6.96 0.29 4.88
CA TRP A 111 8.22 0.86 5.33
C TRP A 111 7.99 1.87 6.45
N PRO A 112 8.18 1.51 7.73
CA PRO A 112 7.83 2.36 8.88
C PRO A 112 8.48 3.75 8.88
N LYS A 113 9.66 3.89 8.23
CA LYS A 113 10.38 5.16 8.13
C LYS A 113 9.81 6.10 7.06
N ALA A 114 8.94 5.63 6.17
CA ALA A 114 8.33 6.43 5.13
C ALA A 114 7.35 7.46 5.73
N SER A 115 7.68 8.74 5.62
CA SER A 115 6.81 9.85 6.00
C SER A 115 6.75 10.96 4.95
N THR A 116 7.75 11.06 4.07
CA THR A 116 7.87 12.11 3.06
C THR A 116 8.29 11.53 1.72
N LEU A 117 7.98 12.27 0.64
CA LEU A 117 8.32 11.85 -0.70
C LEU A 117 9.84 11.79 -0.95
N ALA A 118 10.59 12.70 -0.33
CA ALA A 118 12.05 12.76 -0.48
C ALA A 118 12.75 11.50 0.05
N GLN A 119 12.20 10.85 1.07
CA GLN A 119 12.76 9.62 1.63
C GLN A 119 12.73 8.44 0.67
N LEU A 120 11.86 8.45 -0.35
CA LEU A 120 11.76 7.34 -1.30
C LEU A 120 13.06 7.09 -2.07
N LYS A 121 13.94 8.10 -2.20
CA LYS A 121 15.28 7.95 -2.77
C LYS A 121 16.21 7.03 -1.96
N ASN A 122 15.96 6.95 -0.65
CA ASN A 122 16.74 6.15 0.29
C ASN A 122 15.94 4.93 0.79
N ALA A 123 14.82 4.61 0.12
CA ALA A 123 14.08 3.41 0.46
C ALA A 123 14.91 2.18 0.08
N PRO A 124 14.97 1.14 0.93
CA PRO A 124 15.77 -0.04 0.66
C PRO A 124 15.01 -0.98 -0.29
N PHE A 125 14.64 -0.52 -1.49
CA PHE A 125 13.97 -1.35 -2.49
C PHE A 125 14.98 -2.28 -3.16
N ASP A 126 14.65 -3.56 -3.27
CA ASP A 126 15.49 -4.54 -3.99
C ASP A 126 15.43 -4.30 -5.50
N ILE A 127 14.26 -3.86 -6.00
CA ILE A 127 14.02 -3.62 -7.43
C ILE A 127 13.29 -2.29 -7.59
N GLY A 128 13.84 -1.38 -8.38
CA GLY A 128 13.21 -0.09 -8.67
C GLY A 128 13.50 0.97 -7.61
N THR A 129 14.77 1.25 -7.37
CA THR A 129 15.22 2.36 -6.52
C THR A 129 15.06 3.68 -7.26
N PHE A 130 14.73 4.75 -6.52
CA PHE A 130 14.70 6.12 -7.04
C PHE A 130 16.10 6.75 -7.07
N SER A 131 17.01 6.20 -7.86
CA SER A 131 18.44 6.56 -7.89
C SER A 131 18.86 7.45 -9.05
N GLY A 132 18.03 7.63 -10.08
CA GLY A 132 18.33 8.44 -11.27
C GLY A 132 17.82 9.88 -11.20
N ASP A 133 17.55 10.45 -12.39
CA ASP A 133 16.95 11.78 -12.58
C ASP A 133 15.47 11.81 -12.18
N THR A 134 15.27 11.76 -10.87
CA THR A 134 13.96 11.79 -10.24
C THR A 134 13.33 13.19 -10.29
N LYS A 135 12.04 13.25 -10.58
CA LYS A 135 11.23 14.48 -10.59
C LYS A 135 10.05 14.33 -9.65
N THR A 136 9.72 15.41 -8.95
CA THR A 136 8.48 15.50 -8.16
C THR A 136 7.40 16.14 -9.02
N VAL A 137 6.34 15.41 -9.32
CA VAL A 137 5.25 15.86 -10.21
C VAL A 137 3.89 15.44 -9.65
N LYS A 138 2.82 16.08 -10.13
CA LYS A 138 1.46 15.68 -9.78
C LYS A 138 0.88 14.77 -10.85
N ILE A 139 0.60 13.51 -10.52
CA ILE A 139 0.01 12.52 -11.45
C ILE A 139 -1.21 11.90 -10.80
N GLY A 140 -2.34 11.85 -11.54
CA GLY A 140 -3.58 11.26 -11.03
C GLY A 140 -4.11 11.93 -9.75
N GLY A 141 -3.76 13.21 -9.52
CA GLY A 141 -4.10 13.96 -8.31
C GLY A 141 -3.12 13.81 -7.14
N ARG A 142 -2.13 12.91 -7.24
CA ARG A 142 -1.15 12.63 -6.18
C ARG A 142 0.18 13.30 -6.46
N GLN A 143 0.87 13.73 -5.41
CA GLN A 143 2.28 14.14 -5.51
C GLN A 143 3.15 12.88 -5.54
N VAL A 144 3.83 12.65 -6.65
CA VAL A 144 4.64 11.44 -6.86
C VAL A 144 6.08 11.80 -7.19
N LEU A 145 7.00 10.95 -6.76
CA LEU A 145 8.37 10.91 -7.23
C LEU A 145 8.37 10.02 -8.46
N THR A 146 8.93 10.49 -9.55
CA THR A 146 8.93 9.76 -10.81
C THR A 146 10.31 9.77 -11.44
N GLN A 147 10.64 8.70 -12.14
CA GLN A 147 11.84 8.59 -12.97
C GLN A 147 11.51 7.76 -14.20
N GLU A 148 12.31 7.90 -15.25
CA GLU A 148 12.23 6.98 -16.38
C GLU A 148 12.53 5.57 -15.91
N GLY A 149 11.76 4.61 -16.42
CA GLY A 149 12.07 3.20 -16.25
C GLY A 149 13.07 2.82 -17.33
N ASP A 150 14.28 2.48 -16.93
CA ASP A 150 15.30 1.83 -17.72
C ASP A 150 15.96 0.71 -16.88
N GLY A 151 16.58 -0.27 -17.54
CA GLY A 151 17.23 -1.39 -16.85
C GLY A 151 16.26 -2.41 -16.24
N ALA A 152 16.46 -2.81 -14.98
CA ALA A 152 15.81 -3.98 -14.35
C ALA A 152 14.27 -3.89 -14.24
N LEU A 153 13.68 -2.70 -14.38
CA LEU A 153 12.24 -2.51 -14.40
C LEU A 153 11.62 -2.50 -15.82
N GLY A 154 12.46 -2.54 -16.85
CA GLY A 154 12.08 -2.39 -18.26
C GLY A 154 11.84 -0.92 -18.66
N HIS A 155 11.59 -0.71 -19.95
CA HIS A 155 11.35 0.63 -20.52
C HIS A 155 9.97 1.18 -20.13
N GLY A 156 9.93 2.38 -19.53
CA GLY A 156 8.67 3.06 -19.25
C GLY A 156 8.76 4.18 -18.23
N ARG A 157 7.80 4.22 -17.30
CA ARG A 157 7.73 5.22 -16.24
C ARG A 157 7.54 4.56 -14.89
N TYR A 158 8.48 4.84 -13.99
CA TYR A 158 8.38 4.45 -12.60
C TYR A 158 7.91 5.64 -11.75
N ALA A 159 6.93 5.41 -10.89
CA ALA A 159 6.36 6.43 -10.01
C ALA A 159 6.11 5.85 -8.62
N GLY A 160 6.29 6.66 -7.59
CA GLY A 160 6.04 6.26 -6.21
C GLY A 160 5.65 7.42 -5.32
N TRP A 161 4.88 7.13 -4.28
CA TRP A 161 4.46 8.12 -3.30
C TRP A 161 4.21 7.48 -1.95
N VAL A 162 4.28 8.30 -0.90
CA VAL A 162 3.85 7.93 0.44
C VAL A 162 2.34 8.14 0.50
N GLU A 163 1.55 7.06 0.53
CA GLU A 163 0.09 7.18 0.66
C GLU A 163 -0.28 7.67 2.08
N ARG A 164 0.40 7.09 3.07
CA ARG A 164 0.33 7.50 4.48
C ARG A 164 1.63 7.10 5.16
N LYS A 165 1.90 7.65 6.35
CA LYS A 165 3.09 7.27 7.13
C LYS A 165 3.19 5.74 7.24
N GLY A 166 4.32 5.18 6.84
CA GLY A 166 4.58 3.74 6.86
C GLY A 166 4.18 2.98 5.59
N VAL A 167 3.47 3.61 4.65
CA VAL A 167 2.89 2.93 3.47
C VAL A 167 3.25 3.70 2.20
N VAL A 168 4.04 3.05 1.36
CA VAL A 168 4.43 3.57 0.04
C VAL A 168 3.71 2.76 -1.01
N VAL A 169 3.30 3.42 -2.09
CA VAL A 169 2.84 2.75 -3.31
C VAL A 169 3.82 3.07 -4.41
N THR A 170 4.18 2.07 -5.21
CA THR A 170 4.97 2.25 -6.42
C THR A 170 4.25 1.64 -7.61
N VAL A 171 4.41 2.27 -8.76
CA VAL A 171 3.83 1.88 -10.04
C VAL A 171 4.94 1.91 -11.07
N MET A 172 5.19 0.76 -11.70
CA MET A 172 5.97 0.69 -12.93
C MET A 172 4.99 0.46 -14.09
N ALA A 173 4.96 1.39 -15.04
CA ALA A 173 4.16 1.27 -16.25
C ALA A 173 5.10 1.29 -17.46
N SER A 174 5.09 0.22 -18.23
CA SER A 174 5.81 0.13 -19.52
C SER A 174 5.40 1.25 -20.49
N GLN A 175 6.26 1.54 -21.46
CA GLN A 175 6.12 2.69 -22.36
C GLN A 175 4.72 2.85 -23.00
N PRO A 176 4.03 1.79 -23.49
CA PRO A 176 2.68 1.92 -24.06
C PRO A 176 1.61 2.39 -23.07
N LEU A 177 1.86 2.20 -21.76
CA LEU A 177 0.92 2.52 -20.70
C LEU A 177 1.18 3.90 -20.08
N VAL A 178 2.31 4.54 -20.40
CA VAL A 178 2.66 5.87 -19.87
C VAL A 178 1.56 6.92 -20.13
N PRO A 179 0.91 6.98 -21.33
CA PRO A 179 -0.20 7.90 -21.55
C PRO A 179 -1.40 7.68 -20.60
N GLU A 180 -1.55 6.47 -20.05
CA GLU A 180 -2.63 6.11 -19.12
C GLU A 180 -2.23 6.24 -17.64
N LEU A 181 -0.96 6.55 -17.34
CA LEU A 181 -0.41 6.53 -15.99
C LEU A 181 -1.22 7.39 -15.01
N ALA A 182 -1.72 8.55 -15.45
CA ALA A 182 -2.58 9.41 -14.64
C ALA A 182 -3.88 8.71 -14.21
N LYS A 183 -4.51 7.93 -15.11
CA LYS A 183 -5.73 7.17 -14.80
C LYS A 183 -5.43 5.98 -13.89
N ILE A 184 -4.33 5.26 -14.16
CA ILE A 184 -3.86 4.16 -13.32
C ILE A 184 -3.63 4.64 -11.89
N ILE A 185 -2.79 5.67 -11.71
CA ILE A 185 -2.48 6.21 -10.38
C ILE A 185 -3.74 6.74 -9.69
N LYS A 186 -4.57 7.52 -10.38
CA LYS A 186 -5.83 8.03 -9.81
C LYS A 186 -6.73 6.91 -9.29
N GLY A 187 -6.81 5.79 -10.02
CA GLY A 187 -7.65 4.65 -9.70
C GLY A 187 -7.16 3.77 -8.55
N ILE A 188 -5.94 3.96 -8.05
CA ILE A 188 -5.41 3.17 -6.93
C ILE A 188 -6.02 3.63 -5.62
N THR A 189 -6.57 2.70 -4.83
CA THR A 189 -7.05 2.94 -3.47
C THR A 189 -6.58 1.85 -2.51
N LEU A 190 -6.24 2.23 -1.28
CA LEU A 190 -5.78 1.36 -0.18
C LEU A 190 -6.81 1.25 0.93
#